data_AF-R6A172-F1
#
_entry.id   AF-R6A172-F1
#
_cell.length_a   1.000
_cell.length_b   1.000
_cell.length_c   1.000
_cell.angle_alpha   90.00
_cell.angle_beta   90.00
_cell.angle_gamma   90.00
#
_symmetry.space_group_name_H-M   'P 1'
#
loop_
_entity.id
_entity.type
_entity.pdbx_description
1 polymer ?
#
loop_
_entity_poly.entity_id
_entity_poly.type
_entity_poly.pdbx_seq_one_letter_code
_entity_poly.pdbx_strand_id
1 'polypeptide(L)'
;MTAPLGNVKASVPPEQLKAKMNPGDVSFLGFERKDNVFTVTFAWIDMIGGHHEHTFARGDIFADFNKVLKVFTDGGLPIDPAKADDFHMRLCQLSTVMVQEQAPAAKAEAKKEEAPAK
;
A
#
# COMPACT_ATOMS: atom_id res chain seq x y z
N MET A 1 8.66 -21.24 12.64
CA MET A 1 9.24 -19.90 12.88
C MET A 1 9.19 -19.17 11.56
N THR A 2 8.30 -18.18 11.43
CA THR A 2 8.21 -17.36 10.21
C THR A 2 9.45 -16.47 10.16
N ALA A 3 10.23 -16.56 9.09
CA ALA A 3 11.40 -15.69 8.91
C ALA A 3 10.97 -14.22 9.03
N PRO A 4 11.77 -13.35 9.67
CA PRO A 4 11.47 -11.93 9.69
C PRO A 4 11.41 -11.44 8.25
N LEU A 5 10.21 -11.09 7.80
CA LEU A 5 9.99 -10.41 6.53
C LEU A 5 10.83 -9.12 6.61
N GLY A 6 11.90 -9.06 5.81
CA GLY A 6 12.89 -7.98 5.86
C GLY A 6 12.30 -6.61 5.51
N ASN A 7 13.15 -5.60 5.50
CA ASN A 7 12.74 -4.26 5.06
C ASN A 7 12.38 -4.30 3.56
N VAL A 8 11.23 -3.75 3.21
CA VAL A 8 10.72 -3.73 1.83
C VAL A 8 10.23 -2.33 1.53
N LYS A 9 10.57 -1.78 0.36
CA LYS A 9 9.99 -0.54 -0.13
C LYS A 9 9.56 -0.75 -1.57
N ALA A 10 8.33 -0.39 -1.88
CA ALA A 10 7.88 -0.33 -3.26
C ALA A 10 7.02 0.91 -3.47
N SER A 11 7.16 1.49 -4.64
CA SER A 11 6.36 2.63 -5.09
C SER A 11 5.68 2.25 -6.39
N VAL A 12 4.56 2.91 -6.69
CA VAL A 12 3.94 2.76 -8.01
C VAL A 12 4.87 3.28 -9.10
N PRO A 13 4.79 2.75 -10.33
CA PRO A 13 5.64 3.20 -11.42
C PRO A 13 5.55 4.72 -11.64
N PRO A 14 6.64 5.38 -12.08
CA PRO A 14 6.66 6.82 -12.33
C PRO A 14 5.57 7.30 -13.30
N GLU A 15 5.13 6.43 -14.20
CA GLU A 15 4.04 6.69 -15.14
C GLU A 15 2.69 6.86 -14.43
N GLN A 16 2.44 6.11 -13.35
CA GLN A 16 1.26 6.27 -12.51
C GLN A 16 1.37 7.48 -11.57
N LEU A 17 2.59 7.81 -11.12
CA LEU A 17 2.84 9.04 -10.35
C LEU A 17 2.58 10.31 -11.19
N LYS A 18 2.83 10.24 -12.50
CA LYS A 18 2.57 11.32 -13.46
C LYS A 18 1.15 11.29 -14.02
N ALA A 19 0.33 10.32 -13.63
CA ALA A 19 -1.05 10.26 -14.08
C ALA A 19 -1.78 11.49 -13.57
N LYS A 20 -2.53 12.14 -14.46
CA LYS A 20 -3.30 13.33 -14.11
C LYS A 20 -4.42 12.93 -13.15
N MET A 21 -4.30 13.31 -11.89
CA MET A 21 -5.34 13.19 -10.89
C MET A 21 -6.31 14.37 -11.00
N ASN A 22 -7.60 14.10 -10.86
CA ASN A 22 -8.65 15.12 -10.84
C ASN A 22 -9.01 15.47 -9.39
N PRO A 23 -9.62 16.64 -9.13
CA PRO A 23 -10.18 16.96 -7.82
C PRO A 23 -11.06 15.82 -7.28
N GLY A 24 -10.76 15.38 -6.06
CA GLY A 24 -11.40 14.25 -5.39
C GLY A 24 -10.78 12.87 -5.68
N ASP A 25 -9.82 12.75 -6.60
CA ASP A 25 -9.12 11.49 -6.84
C ASP A 25 -8.15 11.18 -5.69
N VAL A 26 -8.11 9.90 -5.31
CA VAL A 26 -7.15 9.34 -4.35
C VAL A 26 -6.32 8.27 -5.07
N SER A 27 -5.01 8.34 -4.94
CA SER A 27 -4.06 7.44 -5.56
C SER A 27 -3.12 6.83 -4.52
N PHE A 28 -2.75 5.58 -4.74
CA PHE A 28 -1.74 4.90 -3.94
C PHE A 28 -0.37 5.19 -4.53
N LEU A 29 0.57 5.66 -3.69
CA LEU A 29 1.93 5.97 -4.15
C LEU A 29 2.93 4.86 -3.85
N GLY A 30 2.70 4.09 -2.78
CA GLY A 30 3.63 3.05 -2.38
C GLY A 30 3.48 2.60 -0.94
N PHE A 31 4.35 1.69 -0.55
CA PHE A 31 4.45 1.20 0.82
C PHE A 31 5.90 1.00 1.22
N GLU A 32 6.12 1.04 2.52
CA GLU A 32 7.40 0.77 3.13
C GLU A 32 7.17 -0.10 4.36
N ARG A 33 7.93 -1.19 4.46
CA ARG A 33 8.10 -1.96 5.67
C ARG A 33 9.51 -1.68 6.18
N LYS A 34 9.59 -1.07 7.36
CA LYS A 34 10.86 -0.79 8.02
C LYS A 34 10.73 -1.10 9.50
N ASP A 35 11.69 -1.85 10.04
CA ASP A 35 11.73 -2.18 11.48
C ASP A 35 10.41 -2.81 11.97
N ASN A 36 9.83 -3.68 11.13
CA ASN A 36 8.55 -4.36 11.35
C ASN A 36 7.29 -3.46 11.33
N VAL A 37 7.44 -2.16 11.05
CA VAL A 37 6.32 -1.23 10.82
C VAL A 37 6.01 -1.21 9.34
N PHE A 38 4.74 -1.44 8.98
CA PHE A 38 4.27 -1.36 7.60
C PHE A 38 3.47 -0.08 7.40
N THR A 39 3.99 0.82 6.57
CA THR A 39 3.37 2.09 6.19
C THR A 39 2.98 2.10 4.73
N VAL A 40 1.93 2.84 4.40
CA VAL A 40 1.44 3.04 3.04
C VAL A 40 1.26 4.53 2.78
N THR A 41 1.61 4.97 1.58
CA THR A 41 1.54 6.37 1.18
C THR A 41 0.45 6.54 0.14
N PHE A 42 -0.42 7.52 0.36
CA PHE A 42 -1.46 7.93 -0.57
C PHE A 42 -1.28 9.39 -0.95
N ALA A 43 -1.66 9.72 -2.18
CA ALA A 43 -1.85 11.09 -2.63
C ALA A 43 -3.31 11.33 -2.97
N TRP A 44 -3.74 12.58 -2.87
CA TRP A 44 -5.05 13.00 -3.34
C TRP A 44 -5.05 14.45 -3.79
N ILE A 45 -6.03 14.79 -4.62
CA ILE A 45 -6.29 16.17 -5.01
C ILE A 45 -7.55 16.64 -4.28
N ASP A 46 -7.47 17.76 -3.57
CA ASP A 46 -8.64 18.38 -2.96
C ASP A 46 -9.59 18.96 -4.02
N MET A 47 -10.76 19.44 -3.60
CA MET A 47 -11.77 19.97 -4.54
C MET A 47 -11.36 21.25 -5.28
N ILE A 48 -10.30 21.94 -4.83
CA ILE A 48 -9.80 23.17 -5.44
C ILE A 48 -8.51 22.94 -6.25
N GLY A 49 -8.05 21.69 -6.37
CA GLY A 49 -6.88 21.31 -7.15
C GLY A 49 -5.56 21.24 -6.38
N GLY A 50 -5.59 21.36 -5.05
CA GLY A 50 -4.43 21.20 -4.19
C GLY A 50 -3.99 19.74 -4.08
N HIS A 51 -2.69 19.48 -4.21
CA HIS A 51 -2.11 18.15 -4.10
C HIS A 51 -1.67 17.86 -2.67
N HIS A 52 -2.16 16.76 -2.11
CA HIS A 52 -1.85 16.30 -0.77
C HIS A 52 -1.25 14.91 -0.81
N GLU A 53 -0.34 14.63 0.11
CA GLU A 53 0.29 13.32 0.27
C GLU A 53 0.38 13.00 1.76
N HIS A 54 0.06 11.77 2.13
CA HIS A 54 0.21 11.31 3.50
C HIS A 54 0.59 9.84 3.59
N THR A 55 1.42 9.52 4.58
CA THR A 55 1.85 8.17 4.90
C THR A 55 1.15 7.69 6.16
N PHE A 56 0.38 6.62 6.06
CA PHE A 56 -0.34 6.00 7.15
C PHE A 56 0.35 4.71 7.59
N ALA A 57 0.25 4.35 8.87
CA ALA A 57 0.45 2.97 9.27
C ALA A 57 -0.65 2.11 8.64
N ARG A 58 -0.30 1.02 7.97
CA ARG A 58 -1.31 0.12 7.37
C ARG A 58 -2.26 -0.45 8.43
N GLY A 59 -1.78 -0.66 9.64
CA GLY A 59 -2.62 -1.06 10.78
C GLY A 59 -3.73 -0.05 11.07
N ASP A 60 -3.45 1.26 11.00
CA ASP A 60 -4.44 2.32 11.25
C ASP A 60 -5.57 2.29 10.22
N ILE A 61 -5.30 1.88 8.97
CA ILE A 61 -6.35 1.74 7.94
C ILE A 61 -7.38 0.70 8.34
N PHE A 62 -6.94 -0.42 8.93
CA PHE A 62 -7.84 -1.51 9.35
C PHE A 62 -8.42 -1.33 10.75
N ALA A 63 -7.66 -0.73 11.67
CA ALA A 63 -8.00 -0.67 13.09
C ALA A 63 -8.61 0.67 13.52
N ASP A 64 -8.27 1.77 12.84
CA ASP A 64 -8.69 3.12 13.20
C ASP A 64 -9.00 3.96 11.94
N PHE A 65 -9.95 3.46 11.15
CA PHE A 65 -10.35 4.10 9.91
C PHE A 65 -10.85 5.54 10.10
N ASN A 66 -11.45 5.88 11.24
CA ASN A 66 -11.90 7.25 11.52
C ASN A 66 -10.74 8.25 11.55
N LYS A 67 -9.60 7.87 12.12
CA LYS A 67 -8.39 8.68 12.11
C LYS A 67 -7.86 8.89 10.70
N VAL A 68 -7.88 7.83 9.88
CA VAL A 68 -7.46 7.89 8.47
C VAL A 68 -8.41 8.79 7.67
N LEU A 69 -9.72 8.58 7.81
CA LEU A 69 -10.78 9.36 7.18
C LEU A 69 -10.64 10.84 7.50
N LYS A 70 -10.35 11.18 8.76
CA LYS A 70 -10.14 12.57 9.19
C LYS A 70 -9.02 13.27 8.43
N VAL A 71 -7.90 12.58 8.15
CA VAL A 71 -6.78 13.17 7.39
C VAL A 71 -7.22 13.51 5.96
N PHE A 72 -8.01 12.66 5.31
CA PHE A 72 -8.54 12.95 3.97
C PHE A 72 -9.54 14.11 3.98
N THR A 73 -10.45 14.15 4.95
CA THR A 73 -11.44 15.23 5.05
C THR A 73 -10.81 16.57 5.43
N ASP A 74 -9.85 16.58 6.36
CA ASP A 74 -9.09 17.78 6.72
C ASP A 74 -8.22 18.24 5.54
N GLY A 75 -7.74 17.29 4.72
CA GLY A 75 -7.06 17.52 3.46
C GLY A 75 -7.98 17.91 2.29
N GLY A 76 -9.24 18.29 2.56
CA GLY A 76 -10.14 18.88 1.56
C GLY A 76 -10.86 17.89 0.64
N LEU A 77 -10.85 16.59 0.97
CA LEU A 77 -11.59 15.57 0.23
C LEU A 77 -13.03 15.45 0.78
N PRO A 78 -14.08 15.70 -0.01
CA PRO A 78 -15.46 15.66 0.45
C PRO A 78 -15.93 14.20 0.49
N ILE A 79 -15.66 13.54 1.61
CA ILE A 79 -16.10 12.17 1.83
C ILE A 79 -17.49 12.20 2.46
N ASP A 80 -18.47 11.68 1.74
CA ASP A 80 -19.82 11.47 2.24
C ASP A 80 -19.80 10.42 3.35
N PRO A 81 -20.30 10.71 4.57
CA PRO A 81 -20.37 9.74 5.66
C PRO A 81 -21.13 8.45 5.27
N ALA A 82 -22.12 8.55 4.38
CA ALA A 82 -22.88 7.40 3.91
C ALA A 82 -22.05 6.46 3.00
N LYS A 83 -20.93 6.95 2.45
CA LYS A 83 -19.99 6.20 1.59
C LYS A 83 -18.64 5.95 2.26
N ALA A 84 -18.53 6.25 3.56
CA ALA A 84 -17.28 6.08 4.30
C ALA A 84 -16.84 4.60 4.30
N ASP A 85 -17.78 3.66 4.33
CA ASP A 85 -17.49 2.22 4.28
C ASP A 85 -16.93 1.79 2.91
N ASP A 86 -17.53 2.24 1.81
CA ASP A 86 -16.98 2.01 0.46
C ASP A 86 -15.56 2.59 0.32
N PHE A 87 -15.34 3.79 0.87
CA PHE A 87 -14.02 4.43 0.87
C PHE A 87 -13.00 3.63 1.69
N HIS A 88 -13.41 3.15 2.87
CA HIS A 88 -12.62 2.25 3.71
C HIS A 88 -12.25 0.97 2.96
N MET A 89 -13.21 0.35 2.29
CA MET A 89 -12.99 -0.88 1.55
C MET A 89 -12.04 -0.68 0.38
N ARG A 90 -12.13 0.45 -0.31
CA ARG A 90 -11.19 0.79 -1.37
C ARG A 90 -9.77 1.03 -0.85
N LEU A 91 -9.60 1.70 0.29
CA LEU A 91 -8.28 1.87 0.93
C LEU A 91 -7.72 0.54 1.45
N CYS A 92 -8.57 -0.34 1.99
CA CYS A 92 -8.21 -1.70 2.36
C CYS A 92 -7.72 -2.49 1.15
N GLN A 93 -8.44 -2.43 0.02
CA GLN A 93 -8.03 -3.11 -1.22
C GLN A 93 -6.69 -2.56 -1.73
N LEU A 94 -6.55 -1.23 -1.85
CA LEU A 94 -5.30 -0.60 -2.31
C LEU A 94 -4.11 -0.95 -1.41
N SER A 95 -4.33 -1.07 -0.10
CA SER A 95 -3.31 -1.53 0.86
C SER A 95 -3.14 -3.06 0.94
N THR A 96 -4.00 -3.85 0.26
CA THR A 96 -4.01 -5.33 0.26
C THR A 96 -3.62 -5.95 -1.07
N VAL A 97 -3.61 -5.21 -2.20
CA VAL A 97 -3.16 -5.71 -3.53
C VAL A 97 -1.72 -6.28 -3.54
N MET A 98 -0.98 -6.15 -2.43
CA MET A 98 0.31 -6.81 -2.18
C MET A 98 0.23 -8.21 -1.52
N VAL A 99 -0.98 -8.75 -1.27
CA VAL A 99 -1.23 -10.17 -0.90
C VAL A 99 -1.89 -10.92 -2.05
N GLN A 100 -1.57 -10.58 -3.30
CA GLN A 100 -1.74 -11.55 -4.38
C GLN A 100 -0.45 -12.36 -4.42
N GLU A 101 -0.48 -13.46 -3.66
CA GLU A 101 0.43 -14.60 -3.66
C GLU A 101 1.82 -14.33 -4.27
N GLN A 102 2.83 -14.12 -3.42
CA GLN A 102 4.11 -14.75 -3.75
C GLN A 102 3.77 -16.23 -3.91
N ALA A 103 3.65 -16.70 -5.15
CA ALA A 103 3.73 -18.12 -5.46
C ALA A 103 4.87 -18.66 -4.58
N PRO A 104 4.63 -19.68 -3.73
CA PRO A 104 5.61 -20.11 -2.75
C PRO A 104 6.91 -20.34 -3.51
N ALA A 105 7.95 -19.60 -3.10
CA ALA A 105 9.26 -19.66 -3.70
C ALA A 105 9.57 -21.13 -3.96
N ALA A 106 9.62 -21.48 -5.25
CA ALA A 106 9.95 -22.82 -5.68
C ALA A 106 11.20 -23.21 -4.92
N LYS A 107 11.06 -24.24 -4.08
CA LYS A 107 12.12 -24.75 -3.23
C LYS A 107 13.39 -24.80 -4.06
N ALA A 108 14.41 -24.07 -3.63
CA ALA A 108 15.76 -24.34 -4.05
C ALA A 108 16.09 -25.77 -3.56
N GLU A 109 15.84 -26.76 -4.41
CA GLU A 109 16.45 -28.08 -4.26
C GLU A 109 17.93 -27.93 -4.62
N ALA A 110 18.71 -27.49 -3.64
CA ALA A 110 20.10 -27.87 -3.57
C ALA A 110 20.15 -29.38 -3.28
N LYS A 111 20.24 -30.19 -4.33
CA LYS A 111 20.88 -31.50 -4.23
C LYS A 111 22.28 -31.38 -4.82
N LYS A 112 23.25 -31.24 -3.91
CA LYS A 112 24.56 -31.87 -4.08
C LYS A 112 24.33 -33.30 -4.55
N GLU A 113 25.15 -33.80 -5.47
CA GLU A 113 26.22 -34.76 -5.14
C GLU A 113 26.72 -35.49 -6.40
N GLU A 114 28.04 -35.43 -6.56
CA GLU A 114 28.96 -36.41 -7.15
C GLU A 114 28.97 -36.78 -8.64
N ALA A 115 30.20 -36.76 -9.16
CA ALA A 115 30.65 -37.41 -10.38
C ALA A 115 30.41 -38.93 -10.35
N PRO A 116 30.68 -39.65 -11.46
CA PRO A 116 32.03 -40.23 -11.50
C PRO A 116 32.68 -40.20 -12.87
N ALA A 117 34.00 -40.09 -12.84
CA ALA A 117 34.88 -40.62 -13.87
C ALA A 117 34.95 -42.14 -13.72
N LYS A 118 34.69 -42.89 -14.80
CA LYS A 118 35.58 -43.95 -15.29
C LYS A 118 35.22 -44.33 -16.72
#